data_AF-A0A0W0WAH9-F1
#
_entry.id   AF-A0A0W0WAH9-F1
#
_cell.length_a   1.000
_cell.length_b   1.000
_cell.length_c   1.000
_cell.angle_alpha   90.00
_cell.angle_beta   90.00
_cell.angle_gamma   90.00
#
_symmetry.space_group_name_H-M   'P 1'
#
loop_
_entity.id
_entity.type
_entity.pdbx_description
1 polymer ?
#
loop_
_entity_poly.entity_id
_entity_poly.type
_entity_poly.pdbx_seq_one_letter_code
_entity_poly.pdbx_strand_id
1 'polypeptide(L)' 'MNAIELITKRIMENTDCKEKQSQYLEDIYCNSNNKSEIDECFICLCGYSLSSILGI' A
#
# COMPACT_ATOMS: atom_id res chain seq x y z
N MET A 1 21.15 1.91 -11.39
CA MET A 1 20.05 2.32 -10.51
C MET A 1 19.56 1.08 -9.79
N ASN A 2 19.79 0.98 -8.48
CA ASN A 2 19.36 -0.17 -7.70
C ASN A 2 17.88 -0.06 -7.31
N ALA A 3 17.29 -1.14 -6.79
CA ALA A 3 15.86 -1.18 -6.44
C ALA A 3 15.44 -0.07 -5.46
N ILE A 4 16.31 0.27 -4.50
CA ILE A 4 16.07 1.34 -3.51
C ILE A 4 16.07 2.70 -4.20
N GLU A 5 17.04 2.99 -5.06
CA GLU A 5 17.08 4.26 -5.82
C GLU A 5 15.84 4.41 -6.71
N LEU A 6 15.38 3.30 -7.29
CA LEU A 6 14.23 3.28 -8.20
C LEU A 6 12.91 3.51 -7.45
N ILE A 7 12.77 2.93 -6.25
CA ILE A 7 11.63 3.17 -5.35
C ILE A 7 11.65 4.62 -4.85
N THR A 8 12.79 5.12 -4.37
CA THR A 8 12.92 6.50 -3.89
C THR A 8 12.61 7.51 -4.98
N LYS A 9 13.14 7.31 -6.19
CA LYS A 9 12.85 8.19 -7.33
C LYS A 9 11.35 8.21 -7.65
N ARG A 10 10.68 7.05 -7.64
CA ARG A 10 9.25 6.96 -7.97
C ARG A 10 8.36 7.57 -6.88
N ILE A 11 8.76 7.48 -5.62
CA ILE A 11 8.09 8.13 -4.49
C ILE A 11 8.27 9.65 -4.57
N MET A 12 9.48 10.14 -4.86
CA MET A 12 9.76 11.57 -4.95
C MET A 12 9.19 12.23 -6.21
N GLU A 13 9.07 11.51 -7.33
CA GLU A 13 8.43 11.99 -8.56
C GLU A 13 6.89 11.93 -8.51
N ASN A 14 6.30 11.15 -7.59
CA ASN A 14 4.85 11.08 -7.36
C ASN A 14 4.42 11.85 -6.10
N THR A 15 4.82 13.11 -5.99
CA THR A 15 4.24 14.05 -5.01
C THR A 15 2.74 14.32 -5.23
N ASP A 16 2.16 13.90 -6.36
CA ASP A 16 0.91 14.47 -6.88
C ASP A 16 -0.38 13.64 -6.70
N CYS A 17 -0.39 12.55 -5.94
CA CYS A 17 -1.70 11.97 -5.57
C CYS A 17 -1.60 10.91 -4.47
N LYS A 18 -1.72 11.33 -3.22
CA LYS A 18 -2.06 10.38 -2.13
C LYS A 18 -3.34 9.61 -2.46
N GLU A 19 -4.29 10.24 -3.16
CA GLU A 19 -5.52 9.60 -3.63
C GLU A 19 -5.24 8.42 -4.58
N LYS A 20 -4.30 8.53 -5.52
CA LYS A 20 -3.93 7.39 -6.39
C LYS A 20 -3.23 6.27 -5.63
N GLN A 21 -2.48 6.58 -4.57
CA GLN A 21 -1.79 5.55 -3.77
C GLN A 21 -2.78 4.74 -2.94
N SER A 22 -3.74 5.40 -2.29
CA SER A 22 -4.82 4.73 -1.57
C SER A 22 -5.67 3.86 -2.51
N GLN A 23 -6.06 4.40 -3.67
CA GLN A 23 -6.83 3.63 -4.67
C GLN A 23 -6.07 2.40 -5.17
N TYR A 24 -4.76 2.54 -5.41
CA TYR A 24 -3.93 1.42 -5.86
C TYR A 24 -3.80 0.33 -4.79
N LEU A 25 -3.71 0.72 -3.51
CA LEU A 25 -3.71 -0.20 -2.38
C LEU A 25 -5.05 -0.91 -2.22
N GLU A 26 -6.17 -0.19 -2.36
CA GLU A 26 -7.53 -0.77 -2.38
C GLU A 26 -7.67 -1.81 -3.48
N ASP A 27 -7.26 -1.47 -4.70
CA ASP A 27 -7.34 -2.37 -5.85
C ASP A 27 -6.49 -3.63 -5.65
N ILE A 28 -5.26 -3.49 -5.16
CA ILE A 28 -4.39 -4.64 -4.85
C ILE A 28 -5.04 -5.52 -3.78
N TYR A 29 -5.53 -4.91 -2.70
CA TYR A 29 -6.12 -5.65 -1.61
C TYR A 29 -7.38 -6.41 -2.07
N CYS A 30 -8.31 -5.72 -2.73
CA CYS A 30 -9.57 -6.29 -3.21
C CYS A 30 -9.37 -7.47 -4.17
N ASN A 31 -8.36 -7.41 -5.04
CA ASN A 31 -8.06 -8.44 -6.04
C ASN A 31 -7.05 -9.51 -5.55
N SER A 32 -6.50 -9.40 -4.34
CA SER A 32 -5.55 -10.37 -3.81
C SER A 32 -6.25 -11.57 -3.17
N ASN A 33 -5.66 -12.76 -3.34
CA ASN A 33 -6.04 -13.97 -2.60
C ASN A 33 -5.37 -14.05 -1.22
N ASN A 34 -4.38 -13.19 -0.95
CA ASN A 34 -3.56 -13.23 0.27
C ASN A 34 -3.89 -12.08 1.22
N LYS A 35 -5.17 -11.70 1.32
CA LYS A 35 -5.63 -10.57 2.15
C LYS A 35 -5.17 -10.66 3.61
N SER A 36 -5.12 -11.87 4.17
CA SER A 36 -4.64 -12.12 5.54
C SER A 36 -3.19 -11.68 5.75
N GLU A 37 -2.29 -12.03 4.84
CA GLU A 37 -0.86 -11.65 4.94
C GLU A 37 -0.68 -10.14 4.78
N ILE A 38 -1.47 -9.52 3.89
CA ILE A 38 -1.45 -8.07 3.70
C ILE A 38 -1.93 -7.37 4.98
N ASP A 39 -3.01 -7.85 5.59
CA ASP A 39 -3.52 -7.31 6.84
C ASP A 39 -2.53 -7.46 7.99
N GLU A 40 -1.85 -8.60 8.11
CA GLU A 40 -0.79 -8.80 9.11
C GLU A 40 0.36 -7.80 8.92
N CYS A 41 0.78 -7.55 7.68
CA CYS A 41 1.81 -6.56 7.39
C CYS A 41 1.37 -5.16 7.82
N PHE A 42 0.12 -4.78 7.51
CA PHE A 42 -0.42 -3.47 7.89
C PHE A 42 -0.60 -3.32 9.40
N ILE A 43 -1.02 -4.38 10.10
CA ILE A 43 -1.08 -4.39 11.56
C ILE A 43 0.33 -4.18 12.15
N CYS A 44 1.35 -4.85 11.61
CA CYS A 44 2.73 -4.70 12.07
C CYS A 44 3.29 -3.29 11.83
N LEU A 45 2.98 -2.69 10.69
CA LEU A 45 3.52 -1.39 10.29
C LEU A 45 2.78 -0.20 10.91
N CYS A 46 1.46 -0.31 11.01
CA CYS A 46 0.57 0.82 11.29
C CYS A 46 -0.37 0.58 12.49
N GLY A 47 -0.42 -0.63 13.05
CA GLY A 47 -1.30 -1.00 14.15
C GLY A 47 -2.74 -1.33 13.75
N TYR A 48 -3.08 -1.21 12.47
CA TYR A 48 -4.42 -1.48 11.93
C TYR A 48 -4.28 -2.36 10.68
N SER A 49 -5.25 -3.25 10.47
CA SER A 49 -5.34 -4.01 9.22
C SER A 49 -5.70 -3.09 8.06
N LEU A 50 -5.35 -3.49 6.84
CA LEU A 50 -5.74 -2.72 5.65
C LEU A 50 -7.27 -2.77 5.48
N SER A 51 -7.91 -3.92 5.74
CA SER A 51 -9.38 -4.03 5.83
C SER A 51 -10.00 -2.96 6.75
N SER A 52 -9.44 -2.76 7.95
CA SER A 52 -9.93 -1.76 8.91
C SER A 52 -9.77 -0.32 8.41
N ILE A 53 -8.67 -0.03 7.71
CA ILE A 53 -8.41 1.29 7.13
C ILE A 53 -9.38 1.58 5.97
N LEU A 54 -9.71 0.55 5.18
CA LEU A 54 -10.60 0.66 4.02
C LEU A 54 -12.09 0.59 4.40
N GLY A 55 -12.42 0.11 5.60
CA GLY A 55 -13.80 -0.02 6.06
C GLY A 55 -14.59 -1.16 5.40
N ILE A 56 -13.89 -2.22 4.99
CA ILE A 56 -14.45 -3.42 4.33
C ILE A 56 -14.20 -4.68 5.15
#